data_AF-I7M5Y5-F1
#
_entry.id   AF-I7M5Y5-F1
#
_cell.length_a   1.000
_cell.length_b   1.000
_cell.length_c   1.000
_cell.angle_alpha   90.00
_cell.angle_beta   90.00
_cell.angle_gamma   90.00
#
_symmetry.space_group_name_H-M   'P 1'
#
loop_
_entity.id
_entity.type
_entity.pdbx_description
1 polymer ?
#
loop_
_entity_poly.entity_id
_entity_poly.type
_entity_poly.pdbx_seq_one_letter_code
_entity_poly.pdbx_strand_id
1 'polypeptide(L)'
;MSNQQQYEQQVKILTKQYLQDTLQECKKCWDTAMKDQCSYNCDQDYILYLSGKRVLKQKLQNCLSQPDKNAKSLDKCYETANKDIVSLQKFVQRMRNNQLAISPKSS
;
A
#
# COMPACT_ATOMS: atom_id res chain seq x y z
N MET A 1 -19.37 9.61 9.15
CA MET A 1 -18.83 8.50 8.34
C MET A 1 -18.64 7.31 9.25
N SER A 2 -18.99 6.10 8.81
CA SER A 2 -18.70 4.88 9.60
C SER A 2 -17.21 4.54 9.55
N ASN A 3 -16.72 3.78 10.55
CA ASN A 3 -15.33 3.31 10.59
C ASN A 3 -14.94 2.51 9.33
N GLN A 4 -15.89 1.77 8.76
CA GLN A 4 -15.74 1.09 7.47
C GLN A 4 -15.46 2.06 6.31
N GLN A 5 -16.28 3.11 6.17
CA GLN A 5 -16.12 4.09 5.08
C GLN A 5 -14.80 4.84 5.19
N GLN A 6 -14.36 5.17 6.40
CA GLN A 6 -13.06 5.79 6.63
C GLN A 6 -11.93 4.86 6.23
N TYR A 7 -12.02 3.58 6.60
CA TYR A 7 -11.04 2.57 6.22
C TYR A 7 -10.95 2.41 4.69
N GLU A 8 -12.08 2.23 4.01
CA GLU A 8 -12.13 2.08 2.55
C GLU A 8 -11.54 3.31 1.83
N GLN A 9 -11.84 4.51 2.32
CA GLN A 9 -11.25 5.75 1.80
C GLN A 9 -9.74 5.81 2.03
N GLN A 10 -9.24 5.44 3.21
CA GLN A 10 -7.80 5.42 3.49
C GLN A 10 -7.06 4.42 2.60
N VAL A 11 -7.60 3.21 2.40
CA VAL A 11 -7.03 2.23 1.46
C VAL A 11 -6.99 2.81 0.05
N LYS A 12 -8.07 3.49 -0.39
CA LYS A 12 -8.16 4.09 -1.72
C LYS A 12 -7.13 5.21 -1.92
N ILE A 13 -6.99 6.11 -0.94
CA ILE A 13 -6.02 7.21 -0.96
C ILE A 13 -4.60 6.66 -1.02
N LEU A 14 -4.26 5.72 -0.13
CA LEU A 14 -2.95 5.09 -0.10
C LEU A 14 -2.64 4.36 -1.41
N THR A 15 -3.64 3.68 -1.98
CA THR A 15 -3.50 3.04 -3.30
C THR A 15 -3.17 4.05 -4.37
N LYS A 16 -3.93 5.14 -4.44
CA LYS A 16 -3.73 6.15 -5.47
C LYS A 16 -2.33 6.77 -5.34
N GLN A 17 -1.94 7.13 -4.12
CA GLN A 17 -0.65 7.74 -3.86
C GLN A 17 0.52 6.81 -4.21
N TYR A 18 0.50 5.57 -3.73
CA TYR A 18 1.54 4.60 -4.06
C TYR A 18 1.60 4.30 -5.56
N LEU A 19 0.45 4.05 -6.20
CA LEU A 19 0.43 3.79 -7.65
C LEU A 19 0.98 4.96 -8.45
N GLN A 20 0.59 6.20 -8.14
CA GLN A 20 1.11 7.36 -8.86
C GLN A 20 2.63 7.48 -8.72
N ASP A 21 3.13 7.37 -7.49
CA ASP A 21 4.55 7.55 -7.19
C ASP A 21 5.39 6.39 -7.76
N THR A 22 4.98 5.14 -7.52
CA THR A 22 5.66 3.95 -8.04
C THR A 22 5.62 3.91 -9.55
N LEU A 23 4.48 4.21 -10.20
CA LEU A 23 4.45 4.23 -11.67
C LEU A 23 5.30 5.36 -12.26
N GLN A 24 5.42 6.51 -11.58
CA GLN A 24 6.32 7.57 -12.04
C GLN A 24 7.80 7.17 -11.97
N GLU A 25 8.24 6.57 -10.86
CA GLU A 25 9.62 6.10 -10.72
C GLU A 25 9.90 4.90 -11.61
N CYS A 26 8.99 3.93 -11.68
CA CYS A 26 9.13 2.75 -12.53
C CYS A 26 9.07 3.07 -14.01
N LYS A 27 8.33 4.09 -14.42
CA LYS A 27 8.39 4.58 -15.80
C LYS A 27 9.80 5.01 -16.19
N LYS A 28 10.55 5.64 -15.30
CA LYS A 28 11.97 6.00 -15.54
C LYS A 28 12.84 4.77 -15.70
N CYS A 29 12.55 3.68 -14.98
CA CYS A 29 13.24 2.39 -15.13
C CYS A 29 12.82 1.62 -16.40
N TRP A 30 11.58 1.80 -16.90
CA TRP A 30 11.04 1.05 -18.04
C TRP A 30 11.33 1.69 -19.40
N ASP A 31 11.72 2.97 -19.43
CA ASP A 31 12.13 3.65 -20.67
C ASP A 31 13.49 3.14 -21.21
N THR A 32 14.25 2.35 -20.43
CA THR A 32 15.42 1.60 -20.90
C THR A 32 15.01 0.21 -21.40
N ALA A 33 15.34 -0.11 -22.65
CA ALA A 33 14.93 -1.34 -23.36
C ALA A 33 15.43 -2.68 -22.74
N MET A 34 16.10 -2.65 -21.58
CA MET A 34 16.56 -3.83 -20.87
C MET A 34 15.92 -3.89 -19.49
N LYS A 35 15.40 -5.07 -19.11
CA LYS A 35 15.05 -5.38 -17.71
C LYS A 35 16.31 -5.36 -16.87
N ASP A 36 16.67 -4.19 -16.38
CA ASP A 36 17.75 -3.98 -15.44
C ASP A 36 17.26 -4.18 -14.00
N GLN A 37 18.16 -4.02 -13.04
CA GLN A 37 17.85 -4.11 -11.62
C GLN A 37 16.78 -3.08 -11.19
N CYS A 38 16.69 -1.93 -11.88
CA CYS A 38 15.70 -0.87 -11.63
C CYS A 38 14.29 -1.41 -11.93
N SER A 39 14.10 -1.97 -13.13
CA SER A 39 12.85 -2.59 -13.55
C SER A 39 12.43 -3.75 -12.65
N TYR A 40 13.37 -4.62 -12.26
CA TYR A 40 13.08 -5.74 -11.36
C TYR A 40 12.63 -5.28 -9.96
N ASN A 41 13.35 -4.33 -9.36
CA ASN A 41 12.97 -3.78 -8.05
C ASN A 41 11.59 -3.13 -8.11
N CYS A 42 11.28 -2.44 -9.20
CA CYS A 42 9.97 -1.86 -9.45
C CYS A 42 8.83 -2.88 -9.49
N ASP A 43 9.03 -4.00 -10.19
CA ASP A 43 8.05 -5.09 -10.20
C ASP A 43 7.86 -5.69 -8.80
N GLN A 44 8.96 -5.89 -8.05
CA GLN A 44 8.90 -6.43 -6.68
C GLN A 44 8.15 -5.49 -5.72
N ASP A 45 8.45 -4.19 -5.77
CA ASP A 45 7.81 -3.17 -4.96
C ASP A 45 6.30 -3.14 -5.22
N TYR A 46 5.92 -3.15 -6.50
CA TYR A 46 4.52 -3.21 -6.93
C TYR A 46 3.80 -4.48 -6.41
N ILE A 47 4.44 -5.64 -6.52
CA ILE A 47 3.90 -6.91 -6.02
C ILE A 47 3.70 -6.87 -4.49
N LEU A 48 4.70 -6.39 -3.74
CA LEU A 48 4.63 -6.26 -2.29
C LEU A 48 3.46 -5.37 -1.86
N TYR A 49 3.29 -4.24 -2.53
CA TYR A 49 2.17 -3.34 -2.28
C TYR A 49 0.81 -4.00 -2.57
N LEU A 50 0.66 -4.67 -3.72
CA LEU A 50 -0.58 -5.36 -4.07
C LEU A 50 -0.93 -6.46 -3.06
N SER A 51 0.08 -7.19 -2.58
CA SER A 51 -0.09 -8.19 -1.53
C SER A 51 -0.58 -7.56 -0.23
N GLY A 52 0.07 -6.49 0.24
CA GLY A 52 -0.36 -5.74 1.44
C GLY A 52 -1.79 -5.22 1.33
N LYS A 53 -2.16 -4.63 0.18
CA LYS A 53 -3.51 -4.18 -0.11
C LYS A 53 -4.54 -5.30 -0.06
N ARG A 54 -4.20 -6.49 -0.60
CA ARG A 54 -5.09 -7.66 -0.59
C ARG A 54 -5.36 -8.12 0.83
N VAL A 55 -4.31 -8.24 1.65
CA VAL A 55 -4.42 -8.63 3.07
C VAL A 55 -5.32 -7.67 3.84
N LEU A 56 -5.15 -6.36 3.62
CA LEU A 56 -5.99 -5.31 4.21
C LEU A 56 -7.48 -5.49 3.86
N LYS A 57 -7.79 -5.63 2.56
CA LYS A 57 -9.16 -5.87 2.11
C LYS A 57 -9.76 -7.14 2.69
N GLN A 58 -8.98 -8.22 2.78
CA GLN A 58 -9.45 -9.48 3.33
C GLN A 58 -9.73 -9.38 4.83
N LYS A 59 -8.91 -8.66 5.60
CA LYS A 59 -9.18 -8.35 7.01
C LYS A 59 -10.49 -7.58 7.18
N LEU A 60 -10.74 -6.58 6.34
CA LEU A 60 -12.01 -5.84 6.34
C LEU A 60 -13.19 -6.76 6.07
N GLN A 61 -13.12 -7.56 5.00
CA GLN A 61 -14.18 -8.51 4.64
C GLN A 61 -14.44 -9.50 5.77
N ASN A 62 -13.40 -10.08 6.37
CA ASN A 62 -13.52 -10.99 7.50
C ASN A 62 -14.19 -10.34 8.71
N CYS A 63 -14.08 -9.02 8.87
CA CYS A 63 -14.74 -8.30 9.94
C CYS A 63 -16.19 -7.95 9.66
N LEU A 64 -16.53 -7.76 8.39
CA LEU A 64 -17.90 -7.54 7.92
C LEU A 64 -18.69 -8.85 7.78
N SER A 65 -18.02 -9.97 7.53
CA SER A 65 -18.65 -11.26 7.24
C SER A 65 -19.05 -12.05 8.48
N GLN A 66 -18.74 -11.59 9.69
CA GLN A 66 -19.08 -12.32 10.91
C GLN A 66 -20.47 -11.90 11.42
N PRO A 67 -21.46 -12.81 11.40
CA PRO A 67 -22.86 -12.49 11.68
C PRO A 67 -23.15 -12.14 13.15
N ASP A 68 -22.27 -12.54 14.10
CA ASP A 68 -22.50 -12.38 15.56
C ASP A 68 -21.66 -11.27 16.21
N LYS A 69 -21.08 -10.36 15.42
CA LYS A 69 -20.26 -9.28 15.97
C LYS A 69 -21.11 -8.15 16.53
N ASN A 70 -21.07 -7.97 17.85
CA ASN A 70 -21.55 -6.74 18.49
C ASN A 70 -20.70 -5.52 18.07
N ALA A 71 -21.27 -4.31 18.15
CA ALA A 71 -20.63 -3.07 17.68
C ALA A 71 -19.18 -2.88 18.19
N LYS A 72 -18.92 -3.23 19.46
CA LYS A 72 -17.57 -3.16 20.06
C LYS A 72 -16.54 -4.04 19.35
N SER A 73 -16.93 -5.24 18.93
CA SER A 73 -16.03 -6.17 18.22
C SER A 73 -15.76 -5.74 16.77
N LEU A 74 -16.73 -5.08 16.14
CA LEU A 74 -16.56 -4.40 14.85
C LEU A 74 -15.61 -3.21 14.97
N ASP A 75 -15.80 -2.35 15.97
CA ASP A 75 -14.92 -1.19 16.21
C ASP A 75 -13.48 -1.60 16.47
N LYS A 76 -13.25 -2.59 17.33
CA LYS A 76 -11.89 -3.14 17.54
C LYS A 76 -11.28 -3.67 16.26
N CYS A 77 -12.06 -4.33 15.40
CA CYS A 77 -11.50 -4.77 14.13
C CYS A 77 -11.11 -3.60 13.23
N TYR A 78 -11.97 -2.59 13.08
CA TYR A 78 -11.62 -1.42 12.28
C TYR A 78 -10.38 -0.70 12.83
N GLU A 79 -10.22 -0.66 14.15
CA GLU A 79 -9.03 -0.09 14.79
C GLU A 79 -7.75 -0.88 14.45
N THR A 80 -7.80 -2.21 14.51
CA THR A 80 -6.69 -3.07 14.08
C THR A 80 -6.39 -2.88 12.60
N ALA A 81 -7.43 -2.84 11.75
CA ALA A 81 -7.26 -2.66 10.32
C ALA A 81 -6.64 -1.27 10.00
N ASN A 82 -7.04 -0.22 10.70
CA ASN A 82 -6.43 1.11 10.59
C ASN A 82 -4.95 1.10 10.96
N LYS A 83 -4.54 0.37 12.01
CA LYS A 83 -3.11 0.20 12.36
C LYS A 83 -2.31 -0.48 11.25
N ASP A 84 -2.92 -1.44 10.57
CA ASP A 84 -2.30 -2.11 9.41
C ASP A 84 -2.16 -1.15 8.21
N ILE A 85 -3.16 -0.29 7.95
CA ILE A 85 -3.06 0.77 6.92
C ILE A 85 -1.88 1.69 7.23
N VAL A 86 -1.78 2.18 8.48
CA VAL A 86 -0.68 3.08 8.88
C VAL A 86 0.68 2.40 8.68
N SER A 87 0.78 1.10 8.96
CA SER A 87 1.99 0.33 8.69
C SER A 87 2.31 0.26 7.19
N LEU A 88 1.30 0.04 6.34
CA LEU A 88 1.48 0.06 4.89
C LEU A 88 1.87 1.45 4.38
N GLN A 89 1.30 2.52 4.92
CA GLN A 89 1.70 3.91 4.61
C GLN A 89 3.18 4.15 4.93
N LYS A 90 3.64 3.70 6.09
CA LYS A 90 5.06 3.82 6.48
C LYS A 90 5.97 2.98 5.58
N PHE A 91 5.54 1.78 5.19
CA PHE A 91 6.27 0.96 4.23
C PHE A 91 6.42 1.70 2.89
N VAL A 92 5.32 2.22 2.34
CA VAL A 92 5.29 3.03 1.12
C VAL A 92 6.26 4.22 1.21
N GLN A 93 6.22 4.97 2.33
CA GLN A 93 7.13 6.10 2.54
C GLN A 93 8.60 5.69 2.62
N ARG A 94 8.92 4.56 3.26
CA ARG A 94 10.29 4.05 3.33
C ARG A 94 10.82 3.65 1.96
N MET A 95 10.00 2.96 1.15
CA MET A 95 10.37 2.58 -0.21
C MET A 95 10.66 3.82 -1.06
N ARG A 96 9.82 4.86 -0.93
CA ARG A 96 10.08 6.18 -1.55
C ARG A 96 11.45 6.75 -1.14
N ASN A 97 11.75 6.78 0.14
CA ASN A 97 13.00 7.36 0.63
C ASN A 97 14.22 6.56 0.20
N ASN A 98 14.11 5.24 0.13
CA ASN A 98 15.18 4.38 -0.36
C ASN A 98 15.41 4.56 -1.87
N GLN A 99 14.36 4.68 -2.69
CA GLN A 99 14.52 4.96 -4.13
C GLN A 99 15.20 6.33 -4.38
N LEU A 100 14.87 7.36 -3.58
CA LEU A 100 15.56 8.65 -3.62
C LEU A 100 17.05 8.59 -3.24
N ALA A 101 17.46 7.62 -2.41
CA ALA A 101 18.85 7.44 -1.99
C ALA A 101 19.71 6.65 -3.00
N ILE A 102 19.08 5.87 -3.89
CA ILE A 102 19.76 5.07 -4.93
C ILE A 102 19.86 5.85 -6.25
N SER A 103 19.13 6.97 -6.40
CA SER A 103 19.33 7.89 -7.51
C SER A 103 20.76 8.46 -7.43
N PRO A 104 21.65 8.15 -8.40
CA PRO A 104 23.00 8.69 -8.36
C PRO A 104 22.87 10.22 -8.36
N LYS A 105 23.59 10.89 -7.46
CA LYS A 105 23.88 12.31 -7.64
C LYS A 105 24.48 12.45 -9.04
N SER A 106 23.71 12.96 -9.99
CA SER A 106 24.23 13.48 -11.24
C SER A 106 25.34 14.46 -10.86
N SER A 107 26.58 14.08 -11.13
CA SER A 107 27.76 14.94 -10.98
C SER A 107 27.82 15.95 -12.10
#